data_AF-A0A7S1R6R4-F1
#
_entry.id   AF-A0A7S1R6R4-F1
#
_cell.length_a   1.000
_cell.length_b   1.000
_cell.length_c   1.000
_cell.angle_alpha   90.00
_cell.angle_beta   90.00
_cell.angle_gamma   90.00
#
_symmetry.space_group_name_H-M   'P 1'
#
loop_
_entity.id
_entity.type
_entity.pdbx_description
1 polymer ?
#
loop_
_entity_poly.entity_id
_entity_poly.type
_entity_poly.pdbx_seq_one_letter_code
_entity_poly.pdbx_strand_id
1 'polypeptide(L)'
;GGQTQLDDLPGRLQDAGEPSQPTSGPLATGNVGQKVLKMQAVQIRCMLGRGGETINAIRNRTGADIKVKHPHKDPWGEVSIVGNIERTEAVIREVLANKGCPLPERGEDLPP
;
A
#
# COMPACT_ATOMS: atom_id res chain seq x y z
N GLY A 1 3.66 -54.22 47.17
CA GLY A 1 4.11 -54.03 45.77
C GLY A 1 2.88 -53.64 45.00
N GLY A 2 2.76 -52.46 44.42
CA GLY A 2 3.82 -51.63 43.85
C GLY A 2 3.59 -51.65 42.35
N GLN A 3 2.94 -50.62 41.82
CA GLN A 3 3.01 -50.25 40.41
C GLN A 3 2.92 -48.72 40.32
N THR A 4 4.06 -48.16 39.91
CA THR A 4 4.39 -46.76 39.72
C THR A 4 4.03 -46.36 38.29
N GLN A 5 3.47 -45.17 38.14
CA GLN A 5 3.60 -44.20 37.03
C GLN A 5 3.80 -44.73 35.60
N LEU A 6 2.89 -44.37 34.69
CA LEU A 6 3.21 -44.14 33.28
C LEU A 6 2.42 -42.92 32.76
N ASP A 7 3.04 -41.76 32.95
CA ASP A 7 3.28 -40.72 31.94
C ASP A 7 2.10 -40.29 31.03
N ASP A 8 1.33 -39.32 31.53
CA ASP A 8 0.49 -38.43 30.70
C ASP A 8 1.37 -37.31 30.10
N LEU A 9 1.12 -36.99 28.83
CA LEU A 9 1.80 -36.04 27.91
C LEU A 9 2.99 -36.59 27.10
N PRO A 10 2.80 -36.67 25.77
CA PRO A 10 3.46 -35.68 24.92
C PRO A 10 2.55 -35.16 23.79
N GLY A 11 2.52 -33.84 23.58
CA GLY A 11 1.83 -33.29 22.39
C GLY A 11 1.66 -31.77 22.31
N ARG A 12 2.59 -30.98 22.86
CA ARG A 12 2.67 -29.54 22.58
C ARG A 12 3.14 -29.35 21.12
N LEU A 13 2.20 -29.12 20.21
CA LEU A 13 2.26 -28.14 19.09
C LEU A 13 1.08 -28.40 18.15
N GLN A 14 -0.01 -27.67 18.32
CA GLN A 14 -0.84 -27.30 17.16
C GLN A 14 -0.36 -25.94 16.71
N ASP A 15 0.74 -25.99 15.95
CA ASP A 15 1.09 -24.98 14.97
C ASP A 15 0.03 -25.03 13.87
N ALA A 16 -1.12 -24.41 14.14
CA ALA A 16 -2.03 -24.00 13.09
C ALA A 16 -1.60 -22.59 12.73
N GLY A 17 -0.76 -22.47 11.70
CA GLY A 17 -0.35 -21.19 11.15
C GLY A 17 -1.58 -20.33 10.82
N GLU A 18 -1.75 -19.24 11.57
CA GLU A 18 -2.08 -17.97 10.93
C GLU A 18 -0.81 -17.56 10.15
N PRO A 19 -0.90 -17.18 8.87
CA PRO A 19 -1.69 -16.01 8.51
C PRO A 19 -2.32 -16.11 7.11
N SER A 20 -3.63 -16.34 7.03
CA SER A 20 -4.37 -15.94 5.82
C SER A 20 -4.65 -14.44 5.88
N GLN A 21 -3.58 -13.65 5.86
CA GLN A 21 -3.66 -12.29 5.33
C GLN A 21 -4.39 -12.40 3.98
N PRO A 22 -5.42 -11.59 3.68
CA PRO A 22 -5.64 -11.25 2.29
C PRO A 22 -4.36 -10.54 1.84
N THR A 23 -3.48 -11.28 1.19
CA THR A 23 -2.29 -10.78 0.50
C THR A 23 -2.75 -9.88 -0.65
N SER A 24 -3.20 -8.68 -0.29
CA SER A 24 -3.32 -7.52 -1.16
C SER A 24 -2.20 -6.53 -0.82
N GLY A 25 -1.00 -7.07 -0.61
CA GLY A 25 0.22 -6.34 -0.91
C GLY A 25 0.50 -6.55 -2.39
N PRO A 26 0.42 -5.52 -3.26
CA PRO A 26 0.84 -5.71 -4.64
C PRO A 26 2.33 -6.01 -4.64
N LEU A 27 2.62 -7.30 -4.85
CA LEU A 27 3.57 -7.81 -5.81
C LEU A 27 4.50 -6.72 -6.35
N ALA A 28 5.69 -6.60 -5.76
CA ALA A 28 6.83 -5.97 -6.40
C ALA A 28 7.32 -6.86 -7.55
N THR A 29 6.47 -7.10 -8.56
CA THR A 29 6.88 -7.66 -9.85
C THR A 29 7.43 -6.51 -10.66
N GLY A 30 8.76 -6.46 -10.71
CA GLY A 30 9.48 -5.56 -11.58
C GLY A 30 9.19 -5.81 -13.05
N ASN A 31 9.29 -4.72 -13.81
CA ASN A 31 9.47 -4.62 -15.27
C ASN A 31 8.24 -4.79 -16.18
N VAL A 32 7.35 -3.79 -16.18
CA VAL A 32 7.00 -2.98 -17.37
C VAL A 32 6.52 -1.60 -16.89
N GLY A 33 7.41 -0.60 -16.82
CA GLY A 33 7.08 0.84 -16.75
C GLY A 33 5.94 1.32 -15.82
N GLN A 34 5.57 0.58 -14.76
CA GLN A 34 4.45 0.89 -13.86
C GLN A 34 4.86 0.82 -12.39
N LYS A 35 4.49 1.82 -11.59
CA LYS A 35 4.72 1.93 -10.14
C LYS A 35 3.40 2.12 -9.42
N VAL A 36 3.18 1.41 -8.32
CA VAL A 36 1.99 1.59 -7.48
C VAL A 36 2.37 2.26 -6.17
N LEU A 37 1.70 3.36 -5.84
CA LEU A 37 1.87 4.11 -4.60
C LEU A 37 0.64 3.88 -3.71
N LYS A 38 0.85 3.45 -2.48
CA LYS A 38 -0.21 3.34 -1.46
C LYS A 38 -0.28 4.63 -0.66
N MET A 39 -1.48 5.17 -0.52
CA MET A 39 -1.72 6.38 0.28
C MET A 39 -3.13 6.39 0.88
N GLN A 40 -3.33 7.23 1.89
CA GLN A 40 -4.64 7.34 2.53
C GLN A 40 -5.67 8.01 1.61
N ALA A 41 -6.95 7.72 1.84
CA ALA A 41 -8.08 8.32 1.12
C ALA A 41 -8.05 9.85 1.12
N VAL A 42 -7.55 10.45 2.20
CA VAL A 42 -7.37 11.91 2.32
C VAL A 42 -6.29 12.44 1.37
N GLN A 43 -5.15 11.75 1.27
CA GLN A 43 -4.05 12.08 0.37
C GLN A 43 -4.50 11.96 -1.08
N ILE A 44 -5.22 10.88 -1.42
CA ILE A 44 -5.80 10.68 -2.75
C ILE A 44 -6.72 11.83 -3.14
N ARG A 45 -7.68 12.19 -2.27
CA ARG A 45 -8.60 13.31 -2.51
C ARG A 45 -7.86 14.64 -2.66
N CYS A 46 -6.82 14.86 -1.86
CA CYS A 46 -6.01 16.06 -1.91
C CYS A 46 -5.20 16.16 -3.22
N MET A 47 -4.62 15.05 -3.65
CA MET A 47 -3.88 14.93 -4.92
C MET A 47 -4.81 15.03 -6.14
N LEU A 48 -6.04 14.51 -6.07
CA LEU A 48 -7.03 14.70 -7.13
C LEU A 48 -7.44 16.17 -7.28
N GLY A 49 -7.56 16.89 -6.16
CA GLY A 49 -8.04 18.27 -6.16
C GLY A 49 -9.55 18.36 -6.40
N ARG A 50 -10.08 19.59 -6.39
CA ARG A 50 -11.52 19.82 -6.66
C ARG A 50 -11.80 19.46 -8.12
N GLY A 51 -12.68 18.48 -8.35
CA GLY A 51 -13.05 18.05 -9.70
C GLY A 51 -11.95 17.33 -10.49
N GLY A 52 -10.85 16.89 -9.86
CA GLY A 52 -9.76 16.20 -10.56
C GLY A 52 -8.75 17.13 -11.23
N GLU A 53 -8.79 18.45 -10.99
CA GLU A 53 -7.88 19.42 -11.62
C GLU A 53 -6.42 19.14 -11.31
N THR A 54 -6.08 18.88 -10.05
CA THR A 54 -4.70 18.65 -9.62
C THR A 54 -4.12 17.40 -10.27
N ILE A 55 -4.84 16.26 -10.27
CA ILE A 55 -4.33 15.04 -10.89
C ILE A 55 -4.19 15.19 -12.40
N ASN A 56 -5.11 15.93 -13.05
CA ASN A 56 -5.01 16.20 -14.47
C ASN A 56 -3.79 17.07 -14.80
N ALA A 57 -3.52 18.08 -13.97
CA ALA A 57 -2.30 18.88 -14.07
C ALA A 57 -1.03 18.03 -13.86
N ILE A 58 -1.02 17.09 -12.91
CA ILE A 58 0.11 16.17 -12.71
C ILE A 58 0.32 15.32 -13.95
N ARG A 59 -0.73 14.68 -14.48
CA ARG A 59 -0.67 13.86 -15.70
C ARG A 59 -0.16 14.65 -16.90
N ASN A 60 -0.63 15.89 -17.07
CA ASN A 60 -0.20 16.76 -18.17
C ASN A 60 1.25 17.25 -17.98
N ARG A 61 1.66 17.58 -16.76
CA ARG A 61 3.03 18.03 -16.42
C ARG A 61 4.05 16.91 -16.60
N THR A 62 3.67 15.67 -16.27
CA THR A 62 4.60 14.53 -16.26
C THR A 62 4.50 13.69 -17.53
N GLY A 63 3.37 13.74 -18.25
CA GLY A 63 3.09 12.87 -19.38
C GLY A 63 2.97 11.39 -19.00
N ALA A 64 2.62 11.08 -17.74
CA ALA A 64 2.39 9.72 -17.28
C ALA A 64 0.89 9.39 -17.25
N ASP A 65 0.56 8.11 -17.43
CA ASP A 65 -0.78 7.63 -17.18
C ASP A 65 -0.92 7.31 -15.69
N ILE A 66 -1.89 7.94 -15.02
CA ILE A 66 -2.11 7.78 -13.59
C ILE A 66 -3.50 7.22 -13.36
N LYS A 67 -3.56 6.05 -12.73
CA LYS A 67 -4.78 5.33 -12.37
C LYS A 67 -4.92 5.33 -10.86
N VAL A 68 -6.05 5.80 -10.37
CA VAL A 68 -6.37 5.84 -8.95
C VAL A 68 -7.38 4.74 -8.64
N LYS A 69 -7.07 3.88 -7.67
CA LYS A 69 -7.98 2.91 -7.07
C LYS A 69 -8.21 3.27 -5.61
N HIS A 70 -9.41 3.72 -5.28
CA HIS A 70 -9.80 3.99 -3.90
C HIS A 70 -11.09 3.22 -3.59
N PRO A 71 -10.99 2.06 -2.91
CA PRO A 71 -12.16 1.33 -2.45
C PRO A 71 -12.90 2.14 -1.39
N HIS A 72 -14.23 2.25 -1.48
CA HIS A 72 -15.03 3.00 -0.49
C HIS A 72 -14.98 2.38 0.92
N LYS A 73 -14.64 1.09 1.00
CA LYS A 73 -14.58 0.31 2.24
C LYS A 73 -13.22 0.44 2.95
N ASP A 74 -12.22 1.02 2.27
CA ASP A 74 -10.86 1.11 2.76
C ASP A 74 -10.45 2.57 3.03
N PRO A 75 -9.79 2.84 4.17
CA PRO A 75 -9.20 4.15 4.44
C PRO A 75 -7.96 4.42 3.58
N TRP A 76 -7.49 3.42 2.83
CA TRP A 76 -6.36 3.46 1.93
C TRP A 76 -6.80 3.38 0.47
N GLY A 77 -5.93 3.81 -0.42
CA GLY A 77 -6.06 3.52 -1.83
C GLY A 77 -4.69 3.48 -2.51
N GLU A 78 -4.73 3.13 -3.79
CA GLU A 78 -3.58 2.80 -4.59
C GLU A 78 -3.56 3.68 -5.83
N VAL A 79 -2.40 4.24 -6.15
CA VAL A 79 -2.20 5.01 -7.37
C VAL A 79 -1.15 4.34 -8.22
N SER A 80 -1.60 3.78 -9.33
CA SER A 80 -0.76 3.14 -10.33
C SER A 80 -0.35 4.18 -11.36
N ILE A 81 0.95 4.37 -11.52
CA ILE A 81 1.57 5.31 -12.45
C ILE A 81 2.25 4.50 -13.53
N VAL A 82 1.97 4.78 -14.80
CA VAL A 82 2.59 4.14 -15.97
C VAL A 82 3.32 5.19 -16.80
N GLY A 83 4.57 4.92 -17.17
CA GLY A 83 5.41 5.82 -17.98
C GLY A 83 6.40 6.62 -17.13
N ASN A 84 6.25 7.95 -17.08
CA ASN A 84 7.15 8.88 -16.38
C ASN A 84 7.02 8.80 -14.85
N ILE A 85 7.33 7.65 -14.27
CA ILE A 85 7.15 7.34 -12.85
C ILE A 85 7.97 8.30 -11.98
N GLU A 86 9.27 8.44 -12.23
CA GLU A 86 10.15 9.25 -11.37
C GLU A 86 9.64 10.69 -11.23
N ARG A 87 9.29 11.29 -12.37
CA ARG A 87 8.75 12.65 -12.43
C ARG A 87 7.38 12.74 -11.77
N THR A 88 6.51 11.77 -12.03
CA THR A 88 5.15 11.75 -11.47
C THR A 88 5.15 11.55 -9.98
N GLU A 89 5.93 10.60 -9.48
CA GLU A 89 6.13 10.35 -8.06
C GLU A 89 6.69 11.62 -7.40
N ALA A 90 7.69 12.28 -7.96
CA ALA A 90 8.22 13.54 -7.43
C ALA A 90 7.14 14.63 -7.33
N VAL A 91 6.33 14.82 -8.37
CA VAL A 91 5.27 15.82 -8.36
C VAL A 91 4.16 15.46 -7.37
N ILE A 92 3.76 14.18 -7.29
CA ILE A 92 2.75 13.72 -6.31
C ILE A 92 3.26 13.98 -4.89
N ARG A 93 4.50 13.60 -4.59
CA ARG A 93 5.16 13.85 -3.30
C ARG A 93 5.15 15.33 -2.95
N GLU A 94 5.55 16.19 -3.89
CA GLU A 94 5.56 17.64 -3.72
C GLU A 94 4.16 18.20 -3.41
N VAL A 95 3.15 17.79 -4.18
CA VAL A 95 1.76 18.22 -3.97
C VAL A 95 1.25 17.77 -2.59
N LEU A 96 1.51 16.53 -2.22
CA LEU A 96 1.10 15.95 -0.94
C LEU A 96 1.83 16.59 0.26
N ALA A 97 3.14 16.82 0.14
CA ALA A 97 3.95 17.50 1.15
C ALA A 97 3.50 18.95 1.37
N ASN A 98 3.22 19.69 0.29
CA ASN A 98 2.67 21.05 0.35
C ASN A 98 1.31 21.11 1.06
N LYS A 99 0.58 19.99 1.11
CA LYS A 99 -0.73 19.87 1.76
C LYS A 99 -0.64 19.32 3.19
N GLY A 100 0.57 18.97 3.66
CA GLY A 100 0.81 18.44 5.01
C GLY A 100 0.57 16.94 5.16
N CYS A 101 0.50 16.18 4.06
CA CYS A 101 0.33 14.73 4.11
C CYS A 101 1.36 14.02 3.21
N PRO A 102 2.67 14.06 3.55
CA PRO A 102 3.71 13.49 2.70
C PRO A 102 3.54 11.98 2.53
N LEU A 103 3.88 11.49 1.33
CA LEU A 103 3.85 10.07 1.02
C LEU A 103 5.03 9.36 1.73
N PRO A 104 4.82 8.21 2.40
CA PRO A 104 5.93 7.45 2.98
C PRO A 104 6.88 6.97 1.87
N GLU A 105 8.17 7.21 2.08
CA GLU A 105 9.23 7.01 1.10
C GLU A 105 9.57 5.53 0.83
N ARG A 106 9.33 4.65 1.81
CA ARG A 106 9.41 3.20 1.70
C ARG A 106 8.37 2.60 2.64
N GLY A 107 7.96 1.35 2.42
CA GLY A 107 6.92 0.63 3.17
C GLY A 107 7.24 0.35 4.65
N GLU A 108 7.72 1.34 5.37
CA GLU A 108 8.12 1.32 6.78
C GLU A 108 7.31 2.39 7.52
N ASP A 109 6.00 2.15 7.65
CA ASP A 109 5.11 2.64 8.73
C ASP A 109 3.65 2.34 8.33
N LEU A 110 3.33 1.06 8.15
CA LEU A 110 1.96 0.59 8.29
C LEU A 110 1.99 -0.29 9.53
N PRO A 111 1.22 0.01 10.59
CA PRO A 111 1.13 -0.90 11.72
C PRO A 111 0.67 -2.28 11.21
N PRO A 112 1.18 -3.37 11.82
CA PRO A 112 0.84 -4.72 11.41
C PRO A 112 -0.67 -4.99 11.46
#